data_AF-A0A3L8SHZ1-F1
#
_entry.id   AF-A0A3L8SHZ1-F1
#
_cell.length_a   1.000
_cell.length_b   1.000
_cell.length_c   1.000
_cell.angle_alpha   90.00
_cell.angle_beta   90.00
_cell.angle_gamma   90.00
#
_symmetry.space_group_name_H-M   'P 1'
#
loop_
_entity.id
_entity.type
_entity.pdbx_description
1 polymer ?
#
loop_
_entity_poly.entity_id
_entity_poly.type
_entity_poly.pdbx_seq_one_letter_code
_entity_poly.pdbx_strand_id
1 'polypeptide(L)'
;MPVWVEAEYEIAPDEKLGEKGKEIMMKYLTPEDIDLEKDEGKFNRILPASVEAPPAAHRVLTESPAYVPEVSPELIQQTEEKLENSPCKELFSPCTKSVLDHLSGEPFQEYLNSMYFDRFLQWKWLERQPVTKNTFRQYRVLGKGGFGERLQVQEPDVREAAFH
;
A
#
# COMPACT_ATOMS: atom_id res chain seq x y z
N MET A 1 -2.58 -2.90 -5.78
CA MET A 1 -3.21 -2.47 -4.52
C MET A 1 -2.04 -2.23 -3.57
N PRO A 2 -1.97 -1.12 -2.82
CA PRO A 2 -0.88 -0.96 -1.84
C PRO A 2 -0.94 -2.07 -0.79
N VAL A 3 0.21 -2.66 -0.43
CA VAL A 3 0.29 -3.79 0.53
C VAL A 3 -0.34 -3.45 1.88
N TRP A 4 -0.31 -2.19 2.30
CA TRP A 4 -0.95 -1.72 3.53
C TRP A 4 -2.47 -1.85 3.53
N VAL A 5 -3.12 -1.84 2.36
CA VAL A 5 -4.58 -2.00 2.24
C VAL A 5 -5.02 -3.40 2.68
N GLU A 6 -4.24 -4.43 2.36
CA GLU A 6 -4.49 -5.78 2.86
C GLU A 6 -4.26 -5.86 4.37
N ALA A 7 -3.16 -5.30 4.88
CA ALA A 7 -2.89 -5.29 6.32
C ALA A 7 -4.02 -4.61 7.10
N GLU A 8 -4.58 -3.52 6.57
CA GLU A 8 -5.73 -2.86 7.16
C GLU A 8 -7.01 -3.71 7.09
N TYR A 9 -7.17 -4.55 6.08
CA TYR A 9 -8.29 -5.47 5.95
C TYR A 9 -8.19 -6.64 6.93
N GLU A 10 -7.01 -7.24 7.10
CA GLU A 10 -6.77 -8.36 8.02
C GLU A 10 -7.02 -8.02 9.49
N ILE A 11 -6.71 -6.78 9.90
CA ILE A 11 -6.95 -6.32 11.28
C ILE A 11 -8.38 -5.82 11.51
N ALA A 12 -9.21 -5.74 10.46
CA ALA A 12 -10.59 -5.30 10.60
C ALA A 12 -11.40 -6.33 11.42
N PRO A 13 -12.41 -5.88 12.18
CA PRO A 13 -13.38 -6.77 12.80
C PRO A 13 -14.11 -7.60 11.74
N ASP A 14 -14.42 -8.87 12.05
CA ASP A 14 -15.01 -9.81 11.09
C ASP A 14 -16.33 -9.29 10.48
N GLU A 15 -17.13 -8.56 11.29
CA GLU A 15 -18.38 -7.91 10.89
C GLU A 15 -18.22 -6.90 9.74
N LYS A 16 -17.04 -6.28 9.63
CA LYS A 16 -16.73 -5.24 8.63
C LYS A 16 -16.01 -5.77 7.40
N LEU A 17 -15.62 -7.05 7.39
CA LEU A 17 -14.88 -7.64 6.28
C LEU A 17 -15.67 -7.56 4.97
N GLY A 18 -16.98 -7.80 5.00
CA GLY A 18 -17.82 -7.72 3.80
C GLY A 18 -17.83 -6.32 3.17
N GLU A 19 -18.08 -5.29 3.97
CA GLU A 19 -18.12 -3.89 3.50
C GLU A 19 -16.75 -3.42 3.00
N LYS A 20 -15.71 -3.67 3.80
CA LYS A 20 -14.34 -3.26 3.46
C LYS A 20 -13.79 -4.01 2.26
N GLY A 21 -14.12 -5.30 2.12
CA GLY A 21 -13.75 -6.09 0.95
C GLY A 21 -14.38 -5.56 -0.33
N LYS A 22 -15.65 -5.14 -0.28
CA LYS A 22 -16.33 -4.53 -1.43
C LYS A 22 -15.72 -3.20 -1.83
N GLU A 23 -15.33 -2.38 -0.86
CA GLU A 23 -14.60 -1.13 -1.12
C GLU A 23 -13.26 -1.39 -1.82
N ILE A 24 -12.49 -2.38 -1.35
CA ILE A 24 -11.20 -2.75 -1.94
C ILE A 24 -11.38 -3.28 -3.37
N MET A 25 -12.36 -4.15 -3.59
CA MET A 25 -12.72 -4.65 -4.92
C MET A 25 -13.02 -3.50 -5.88
N MET A 26 -13.95 -2.61 -5.48
CA MET A 26 -14.38 -1.48 -6.30
C MET A 26 -13.22 -0.54 -6.65
N LYS A 27 -12.34 -0.25 -5.70
CA LYS A 27 -11.33 0.79 -5.83
C LYS A 27 -10.07 0.34 -6.56
N TYR A 28 -9.65 -0.91 -6.35
CA TYR A 28 -8.33 -1.39 -6.80
C TYR A 28 -8.40 -2.52 -7.84
N LEU A 29 -9.51 -3.25 -7.91
CA LEU A 29 -9.60 -4.50 -8.69
C LEU A 29 -10.66 -4.46 -9.80
N THR A 30 -11.65 -3.57 -9.74
CA THR A 30 -12.61 -3.37 -10.84
C THR A 30 -12.25 -2.12 -11.64
N PRO A 31 -12.16 -2.19 -12.97
CA PRO A 31 -12.13 -0.99 -13.81
C PRO A 31 -13.41 -0.19 -13.61
N GLU A 32 -13.31 1.13 -13.40
CA GLU A 32 -14.49 1.99 -13.42
C GLU A 32 -14.97 2.14 -14.88
N ASP A 33 -16.18 1.66 -15.18
CA ASP A 33 -16.89 2.06 -16.39
C ASP A 33 -17.35 3.51 -16.21
N ILE A 34 -16.67 4.47 -16.83
CA ILE A 34 -17.24 5.81 -16.99
C ILE A 34 -18.35 5.70 -18.05
N ASP A 35 -19.61 5.78 -17.61
CA ASP A 35 -20.77 5.97 -18.49
C ASP A 35 -20.62 7.29 -19.26
N LEU A 36 -20.00 7.23 -20.44
CA LEU A 36 -19.84 8.36 -21.36
C LEU A 36 -21.17 8.98 -21.84
N GLU A 37 -22.32 8.34 -21.56
CA GLU A 37 -23.64 8.90 -21.87
C GLU A 37 -24.03 10.11 -20.98
N LYS A 38 -23.31 10.38 -19.88
CA LYS A 38 -23.70 11.47 -18.95
C LYS A 38 -23.06 12.84 -19.23
N ASP A 39 -22.07 12.94 -20.13
CA ASP A 39 -21.39 14.21 -20.46
C ASP A 39 -21.57 14.69 -21.92
N GLU A 40 -22.37 13.99 -22.75
CA GLU A 40 -22.76 14.50 -24.08
C GLU A 40 -23.59 15.80 -24.00
N GLY A 41 -24.24 16.04 -22.84
CA GLY A 41 -25.02 17.26 -22.59
C GLY A 41 -24.18 18.53 -22.39
N LYS A 42 -22.86 18.41 -22.20
CA LYS A 42 -21.97 19.56 -21.92
C LYS A 42 -21.04 19.89 -23.08
N PHE A 43 -20.73 18.92 -23.94
CA PHE A 43 -19.85 19.11 -25.10
C PHE A 43 -20.55 19.80 -26.30
N ASN A 44 -21.87 19.63 -26.43
CA ASN A 44 -22.65 20.17 -27.56
C ASN A 44 -22.95 21.68 -27.49
N ARG A 45 -22.28 22.45 -26.62
CA ARG A 45 -22.45 23.90 -26.55
C ARG A 45 -21.31 24.73 -27.16
N ILE A 46 -20.23 24.11 -27.63
CA ILE A 46 -19.01 24.85 -28.01
C ILE A 46 -18.50 24.57 -29.44
N LEU A 47 -19.13 23.72 -30.26
CA LEU A 47 -18.71 23.54 -31.66
C LEU A 47 -19.75 24.02 -32.67
N PRO A 48 -19.39 24.89 -33.63
CA PRO A 48 -20.27 25.24 -34.76
C PRO A 48 -20.48 24.01 -35.65
N ALA A 49 -21.69 23.91 -36.21
CA ALA A 49 -22.29 22.73 -36.85
C ALA A 49 -21.67 22.24 -38.17
N SER A 50 -20.33 22.13 -38.28
CA SER A 50 -19.68 21.73 -39.53
C SER A 50 -18.42 20.87 -39.42
N VAL A 51 -18.27 20.08 -38.35
CA VAL A 51 -17.21 19.06 -38.29
C VAL A 51 -17.87 17.68 -38.35
N GLU A 52 -17.60 16.93 -39.41
CA GLU A 52 -18.07 15.55 -39.61
C GLU A 52 -17.67 14.64 -38.44
N ALA A 53 -18.57 13.73 -38.07
CA ALA A 53 -18.41 12.83 -36.94
C ALA A 53 -17.21 11.87 -37.12
N PRO A 54 -16.35 11.68 -36.10
CA PRO A 54 -15.25 10.73 -36.19
C PRO A 54 -15.77 9.28 -36.14
N PRO A 55 -15.22 8.37 -36.97
CA PRO A 55 -15.61 6.98 -37.00
C PRO A 55 -15.11 6.24 -35.75
N ALA A 56 -16.03 5.51 -35.09
CA ALA A 56 -15.82 4.55 -34.01
C ALA A 56 -14.92 5.02 -32.86
N ALA A 57 -15.56 5.49 -31.78
CA ALA A 57 -14.94 5.70 -30.49
C ALA A 57 -14.13 4.45 -30.06
N HIS A 58 -12.81 4.55 -30.12
CA HIS A 58 -11.95 3.68 -29.32
C HIS A 58 -12.29 3.94 -27.86
N ARG A 59 -12.81 2.93 -27.16
CA ARG A 59 -13.01 2.94 -25.70
C ARG A 59 -11.69 3.31 -25.04
N VAL A 60 -11.56 4.54 -24.55
CA VAL A 60 -10.48 4.92 -23.65
C VAL A 60 -10.94 4.46 -22.26
N LEU A 61 -10.47 3.30 -21.83
CA LEU A 61 -10.59 2.88 -20.44
C LEU A 61 -9.65 3.78 -19.63
N THR A 62 -10.17 4.86 -19.06
CA THR A 62 -9.43 5.56 -18.01
C THR A 62 -9.68 4.82 -16.72
N GLU A 63 -8.79 3.88 -16.42
CA GLU A 63 -8.76 3.14 -15.17
C GLU A 63 -8.68 4.13 -13.98
N SER A 64 -9.31 3.79 -12.85
CA SER A 64 -9.12 4.52 -11.59
C SER A 64 -7.61 4.74 -11.36
N PRO A 65 -7.14 5.91 -10.89
CA PRO A 65 -5.71 6.17 -10.69
C PRO A 65 -5.05 5.21 -9.68
N ALA A 66 -5.86 4.40 -8.98
CA ALA A 66 -5.42 3.37 -8.05
C ALA A 66 -5.68 1.92 -8.54
N TYR A 67 -6.26 1.75 -9.74
CA TYR A 67 -6.47 0.43 -10.34
C TYR A 67 -5.15 -0.27 -10.61
N VAL A 68 -5.15 -1.59 -10.46
CA VAL A 68 -3.94 -2.39 -10.45
C VAL A 68 -4.07 -3.49 -11.50
N PRO A 69 -3.58 -3.22 -12.73
CA PRO A 69 -3.72 -4.14 -13.86
C PRO A 69 -2.90 -5.43 -13.70
N GLU A 70 -1.99 -5.49 -12.73
CA GLU A 70 -1.12 -6.65 -12.48
C GLU A 70 -1.84 -7.84 -11.81
N VAL A 71 -3.09 -7.65 -11.37
CA VAL A 71 -3.92 -8.73 -10.82
C VAL A 71 -4.73 -9.34 -11.96
N SER A 72 -4.55 -10.64 -12.20
CA SER A 72 -5.27 -11.35 -13.26
C SER A 72 -6.79 -11.35 -13.04
N PRO A 73 -7.62 -11.24 -14.10
CA PRO A 73 -9.07 -11.24 -13.99
C PRO A 73 -9.63 -12.50 -13.31
N GLU A 74 -8.97 -13.65 -13.46
CA GLU A 74 -9.36 -14.91 -12.80
C GLU A 74 -9.22 -14.83 -11.27
N LEU A 75 -8.21 -14.11 -10.76
CA LEU A 75 -8.04 -13.90 -9.32
C LEU A 75 -9.10 -12.94 -8.78
N ILE A 76 -9.43 -11.89 -9.55
CA ILE A 76 -10.46 -10.91 -9.18
C ILE A 76 -11.80 -11.62 -9.02
N GLN A 77 -12.19 -12.46 -9.99
CA GLN A 77 -13.42 -13.24 -9.93
C GLN A 77 -13.46 -14.19 -8.73
N GLN A 78 -12.38 -14.92 -8.45
CA GLN A 78 -12.31 -15.81 -7.28
C GLN A 78 -12.40 -15.05 -5.96
N THR A 79 -11.80 -13.87 -5.89
CA THR A 79 -11.88 -13.01 -4.71
C THR A 79 -13.29 -12.46 -4.53
N GLU A 80 -13.98 -12.07 -5.61
CA GLU A 80 -15.38 -11.64 -5.59
C GLU A 80 -16.32 -12.74 -5.08
N GLU A 81 -16.21 -13.95 -5.64
CA GLU A 81 -17.00 -15.11 -5.22
C GLU A 81 -16.78 -15.45 -3.73
N LYS A 82 -15.53 -15.42 -3.26
CA LYS A 82 -15.22 -15.69 -1.85
C LYS A 82 -15.74 -14.58 -0.93
N LEU A 83 -15.72 -13.33 -1.39
CA LEU A 83 -16.26 -12.19 -0.65
C LEU A 83 -17.78 -12.31 -0.47
N GLU A 84 -18.50 -12.81 -1.47
CA GLU A 84 -19.96 -13.02 -1.38
C GLU A 84 -20.33 -14.21 -0.51
N ASN A 85 -19.58 -15.31 -0.58
CA ASN A 85 -19.90 -16.54 0.14
C ASN A 85 -19.44 -16.51 1.60
N SER A 86 -18.18 -16.14 1.85
CA SER A 86 -17.58 -16.16 3.18
C SER A 86 -16.33 -15.26 3.26
N PRO A 87 -16.48 -13.98 3.66
CA PRO A 87 -15.35 -13.09 3.89
C PRO A 87 -14.41 -13.68 4.95
N CYS A 88 -13.11 -13.70 4.66
CA CYS A 88 -12.08 -14.08 5.61
C CYS A 88 -10.89 -13.13 5.50
N LYS A 89 -9.98 -13.18 6.47
CA LYS A 89 -8.83 -12.26 6.55
C LYS A 89 -7.82 -12.44 5.41
N GLU A 90 -7.65 -13.69 4.96
CA GLU A 90 -6.72 -14.07 3.89
C GLU A 90 -7.30 -13.89 2.47
N LEU A 91 -8.42 -13.17 2.34
CA LEU A 91 -9.15 -13.05 1.07
C LEU A 91 -8.30 -12.43 -0.05
N PHE A 92 -7.49 -11.43 0.28
CA PHE A 92 -6.68 -10.67 -0.68
C PHE A 92 -5.24 -11.19 -0.82
N SER A 93 -4.85 -12.21 -0.05
CA SER A 93 -3.50 -12.79 -0.07
C SER A 93 -3.02 -13.19 -1.48
N PRO A 94 -3.85 -13.85 -2.32
CA PRO A 94 -3.48 -14.13 -3.70
C PRO A 94 -3.28 -12.87 -4.56
N CYS A 95 -4.10 -11.85 -4.36
CA CYS A 95 -3.99 -10.57 -5.08
C CYS A 95 -2.71 -9.83 -4.69
N THR A 96 -2.41 -9.73 -3.39
CA THR A 96 -1.17 -9.13 -2.91
C THR A 96 0.05 -9.87 -3.42
N LYS A 97 0.02 -11.21 -3.43
CA LYS A 97 1.12 -11.99 -3.98
C LYS A 97 1.38 -11.64 -5.46
N SER A 98 0.34 -11.54 -6.28
CA SER A 98 0.47 -11.12 -7.68
C SER A 98 1.14 -9.74 -7.80
N VAL A 99 0.71 -8.79 -6.97
CA VAL A 99 1.29 -7.44 -6.94
C VAL A 99 2.75 -7.46 -6.48
N LEU A 100 3.08 -8.23 -5.45
CA LEU A 100 4.45 -8.36 -4.95
C LEU A 100 5.38 -9.01 -5.98
N ASP A 101 4.90 -10.04 -6.69
CA ASP A 101 5.65 -10.71 -7.75
C ASP A 101 6.00 -9.69 -8.86
N HIS A 102 5.05 -8.84 -9.26
CA HIS A 102 5.33 -7.74 -10.19
C HIS A 102 6.32 -6.72 -9.62
N LEU A 103 6.08 -6.24 -8.40
CA LEU A 103 6.94 -5.24 -7.75
C LEU A 103 8.37 -5.75 -7.56
N SER A 104 8.58 -7.05 -7.41
CA SER A 104 9.90 -7.67 -7.28
C SER A 104 10.74 -7.63 -8.57
N GLY A 105 10.12 -7.33 -9.71
CA GLY A 105 10.75 -7.27 -11.01
C GLY A 105 11.39 -5.91 -11.30
N GLU A 106 10.98 -5.33 -12.42
CA GLU A 106 11.50 -4.06 -12.94
C GLU A 106 11.30 -2.88 -11.97
N PRO A 107 10.14 -2.70 -11.29
CA PRO A 107 9.96 -1.64 -10.31
C PRO A 107 10.96 -1.72 -9.14
N PHE A 108 11.35 -2.92 -8.72
CA PHE A 108 12.36 -3.08 -7.69
C PHE A 108 13.74 -2.65 -8.19
N GLN A 109 14.09 -2.91 -9.46
CA GLN A 109 15.35 -2.44 -10.03
C GLN A 109 15.38 -0.91 -10.14
N GLU A 110 14.28 -0.28 -10.54
CA GLU A 110 14.19 1.18 -10.53
C GLU A 110 14.34 1.74 -9.11
N TYR A 111 13.70 1.11 -8.12
CA TYR A 111 13.88 1.47 -6.71
C TYR A 111 15.35 1.40 -6.29
N LEU A 112 16.05 0.30 -6.61
CA LEU A 112 17.48 0.12 -6.28
C LEU A 112 18.37 1.19 -6.91
N ASN A 113 18.02 1.69 -8.09
CA ASN A 113 18.76 2.75 -8.79
C ASN A 113 18.32 4.17 -8.38
N SER A 114 17.32 4.30 -7.52
CA SER A 114 16.77 5.59 -7.10
C SER A 114 17.44 6.13 -5.83
N MET A 115 17.28 7.44 -5.59
CA MET A 115 17.69 8.09 -4.34
C MET A 115 16.99 7.53 -3.09
N TYR A 116 15.87 6.83 -3.24
CA TYR A 116 15.16 6.23 -2.11
C TYR A 116 15.93 5.03 -1.54
N PHE A 117 16.57 4.26 -2.41
CA PHE A 117 17.44 3.17 -1.97
C PHE A 117 18.71 3.71 -1.28
N ASP A 118 19.31 4.79 -1.79
CA ASP A 118 20.41 5.46 -1.10
C ASP A 118 20.02 5.93 0.31
N ARG A 119 18.81 6.49 0.46
CA ARG A 119 18.27 6.86 1.77
C ARG A 119 18.09 5.64 2.67
N PHE A 120 17.60 4.53 2.13
CA PHE A 120 17.48 3.27 2.88
C PHE A 120 18.85 2.76 3.36
N LEU A 121 19.90 2.86 2.55
CA LEU A 121 21.25 2.48 2.94
C LEU A 121 21.79 3.36 4.08
N GLN A 122 21.48 4.65 4.09
CA GLN A 122 21.82 5.54 5.21
C GLN A 122 21.17 5.07 6.51
N TRP A 123 19.91 4.65 6.47
CA TRP A 123 19.22 4.06 7.62
C TRP A 123 19.83 2.73 8.06
N LYS A 124 20.18 1.85 7.12
CA LYS A 124 20.88 0.59 7.42
C LYS A 124 22.25 0.81 8.03
N TRP A 125 22.94 1.89 7.65
CA TRP A 125 24.19 2.27 8.29
C TRP A 125 23.99 2.76 9.73
N LEU A 126 22.93 3.54 9.99
CA LEU A 126 22.56 3.97 11.35
C LEU A 126 22.13 2.79 12.23
N GLU A 127 21.34 1.86 11.71
CA GLU A 127 20.90 0.65 12.42
C GLU A 127 22.09 -0.24 12.85
N ARG A 128 23.21 -0.19 12.11
CA ARG A 128 24.41 -0.98 12.40
C ARG A 128 25.38 -0.31 13.37
N GLN A 129 25.08 0.89 13.87
CA GLN A 129 25.95 1.54 14.84
C GLN A 129 26.03 0.72 16.13
N PRO A 130 27.22 0.64 16.76
CA PRO A 130 27.39 -0.16 17.97
C PRO A 130 26.57 0.43 19.13
N VAL A 131 25.83 -0.43 19.80
CA VAL A 131 25.19 -0.09 21.07
C VAL A 131 26.26 -0.11 22.16
N THR A 132 26.41 1.01 22.86
CA THR A 132 27.37 1.18 23.95
C THR A 132 26.65 1.52 25.25
N LYS A 133 27.38 1.59 26.36
CA LYS A 133 26.81 2.01 27.66
C LYS A 133 26.23 3.43 27.61
N ASN A 134 26.68 4.26 26.66
CA ASN A 134 26.22 5.63 26.48
C ASN A 134 24.99 5.73 25.58
N THR A 135 24.62 4.65 24.89
CA THR A 135 23.39 4.59 24.08
C THR A 135 22.13 4.69 24.95
N PHE A 136 22.25 4.41 26.25
CA PHE A 136 21.11 4.39 27.14
C PHE A 136 21.31 5.30 28.34
N ARG A 137 20.33 6.16 28.60
CA ARG A 137 20.22 6.89 29.86
C ARG A 137 19.52 6.00 30.89
N GLN A 138 20.17 5.77 32.02
CA GLN A 138 19.63 4.97 33.11
C GLN A 138 18.74 5.81 34.03
N TYR A 139 17.55 5.31 34.38
CA TYR A 139 16.59 6.06 35.21
C TYR A 139 16.44 5.48 36.60
N ARG A 140 16.10 4.18 36.72
CA ARG A 140 15.89 3.54 38.03
C ARG A 140 16.11 2.03 37.99
N VAL A 141 16.39 1.45 39.16
CA VAL A 141 16.45 0.00 39.35
C VAL A 141 15.03 -0.56 39.48
N LEU A 142 14.72 -1.61 38.72
CA LEU A 142 13.46 -2.35 38.77
C LEU A 142 13.56 -3.64 39.61
N GLY A 143 14.76 -4.17 39.81
CA GLY A 143 14.98 -5.33 40.68
C GLY A 143 16.45 -5.76 40.75
N LYS A 144 16.82 -6.49 41.79
CA LYS A 144 18.20 -6.98 42.04
C LYS A 144 18.21 -8.49 42.27
N GLY A 145 19.25 -9.18 41.82
CA GLY A 145 19.46 -10.63 42.01
C GLY A 145 20.95 -11.02 41.99
N GLY A 146 21.25 -12.32 42.09
CA GLY A 146 22.62 -12.82 42.25
C GLY A 146 23.57 -12.58 41.05
N PHE A 147 23.03 -12.26 39.88
CA PHE A 147 23.81 -11.99 38.65
C PHE A 147 23.67 -10.53 38.16
N GLY A 148 23.16 -9.63 39.01
CA GLY A 148 23.09 -8.20 38.72
C GLY A 148 21.73 -7.57 38.94
N GLU A 149 21.55 -6.39 38.35
CA GLU A 149 20.38 -5.53 38.53
C GLU A 149 19.65 -5.32 37.20
N ARG A 150 18.31 -5.28 37.24
CA ARG A 150 17.51 -4.83 36.10
C ARG A 150 17.24 -3.33 36.24
N LEU A 151 17.56 -2.58 35.19
CA LEU A 151 17.37 -1.13 35.14
C LEU A 151 16.31 -0.77 34.09
N GLN A 152 15.54 0.27 34.40
CA GLN A 152 14.78 1.01 33.41
C GLN A 152 15.71 2.00 32.73
N VAL A 153 15.79 1.94 31.40
CA VAL A 153 16.64 2.80 30.59
C VAL A 153 15.84 3.38 29.42
N GLN A 154 16.29 4.51 28.87
CA GLN A 154 15.72 5.12 27.65
C GLN A 154 16.85 5.40 26.67
N GLU A 155 16.57 5.22 25.38
CA GLU A 155 17.42 5.77 24.32
C GLU A 155 17.20 7.29 24.25
N PRO A 156 18.25 8.12 24.40
CA PRO A 156 18.12 9.56 24.34
C PRO A 156 17.68 10.01 22.93
N ASP A 157 17.07 11.19 22.84
CA ASP A 157 16.64 11.75 21.55
C ASP A 157 17.84 11.89 20.61
N VAL A 158 17.64 11.63 19.32
CA VAL A 158 18.66 11.66 18.26
C VAL A 158 19.37 13.02 18.20
N ARG A 159 18.73 14.08 18.69
CA ARG A 159 19.31 15.44 18.82
C ARG A 159 20.31 15.59 19.97
N GLU A 160 20.20 14.81 21.03
CA GLU A 160 21.17 14.81 22.15
C GLU A 160 22.38 13.90 21.88
N ALA A 161 22.21 12.86 21.05
CA ALA A 161 23.27 11.91 20.71
C ALA A 161 24.43 12.51 19.88
N ALA A 162 24.24 13.70 19.29
CA ALA A 162 25.24 14.37 18.45
C ALA A 162 26.27 15.22 19.23
N PHE A 163 26.19 15.29 20.57
CA PHE A 163 26.99 16.21 21.40
C PHE A 163 28.03 15.54 22.31
N HIS A 164 28.39 14.28 22.09
CA HIS A 164 29.41 13.58 22.88
C HIS A 164 30.46 12.85 22.05
#